data_AF-A0AAW7SQI9-F1
#
_entry.id   AF-A0AAW7SQI9-F1
#
_cell.length_a   1.000
_cell.length_b   1.000
_cell.length_c   1.000
_cell.angle_alpha   90.00
_cell.angle_beta   90.00
_cell.angle_gamma   90.00
#
_symmetry.space_group_name_H-M   'P 1'
#
loop_
_entity.id
_entity.type
_entity.pdbx_description
1 polymer ?
#
loop_
_entity_poly.entity_id
_entity_poly.type
_entity_poly.pdbx_seq_one_letter_code
_entity_poly.pdbx_strand_id
1 'polypeptide(L)'
;MAGSIVISKDVRVPVSTSQFDYLVGRIGDQFGSSDIWVKDEVYLPMEEGGMSFISTESLNSNGLSIFLTAVTRARTASQAEDSFPLYENVWDQLIEKLRQDTRLGNAGN
;
A
#
# COMPACT_ATOMS: atom_id res chain seq x y z
N MET A 1 1.63 19.13 2.33
CA MET A 1 2.90 18.41 2.07
C MET A 1 2.55 17.14 1.31
N ALA A 2 3.28 16.82 0.24
CA ALA A 2 3.07 15.60 -0.53
C ALA A 2 3.45 14.36 0.29
N GLY A 3 2.83 13.21 -0.01
CA GLY A 3 3.06 11.96 0.72
C GLY A 3 3.81 10.91 -0.09
N SER A 4 4.03 9.73 0.50
CA SER A 4 4.60 8.60 -0.23
C SER A 4 4.15 7.25 0.32
N ILE A 5 4.14 6.23 -0.53
CA ILE A 5 4.07 4.83 -0.09
C ILE A 5 5.47 4.24 -0.24
N VAL A 6 6.10 3.92 0.89
CA VAL A 6 7.44 3.33 0.93
C VAL A 6 7.30 1.82 0.80
N ILE A 7 7.87 1.25 -0.26
CA ILE A 7 7.82 -0.19 -0.52
C ILE A 7 9.05 -0.85 0.11
N SER A 8 10.21 -0.27 -0.16
CA SER A 8 11.48 -0.67 0.44
C SER A 8 12.38 0.56 0.56
N LYS A 9 13.58 0.38 1.13
CA LYS A 9 14.54 1.47 1.35
C LYS A 9 14.72 2.39 0.12
N ASP A 10 14.81 1.77 -1.05
CA ASP A 10 15.10 2.44 -2.34
C ASP A 10 13.89 2.54 -3.27
N VAL A 11 12.76 1.90 -2.95
CA VAL A 11 11.56 1.90 -3.81
C VAL A 11 10.39 2.59 -3.10
N ARG A 12 9.89 3.67 -3.72
CA ARG A 12 8.78 4.48 -3.20
C ARG A 12 7.83 4.86 -4.33
N VAL A 13 6.56 5.06 -3.98
CA VAL A 13 5.54 5.69 -4.84
C VAL A 13 5.30 7.11 -4.30
N PRO A 14 5.80 8.16 -4.96
CA PRO A 14 5.46 9.52 -4.59
C PRO A 14 4.01 9.83 -4.94
N VAL A 15 3.28 10.47 -4.04
CA VAL A 15 1.86 10.78 -4.21
C VAL A 15 1.53 12.20 -3.73
N SER A 16 0.51 12.82 -4.33
CA SER A 16 -0.07 14.04 -3.75
C SER A 16 -0.76 13.73 -2.42
N THR A 17 -1.07 14.76 -1.62
CA THR A 17 -1.84 14.57 -0.37
C THR A 17 -3.19 13.90 -0.64
N SER A 18 -3.92 14.34 -1.67
CA SER A 18 -5.20 13.73 -2.04
C SER A 18 -5.08 12.27 -2.46
N GLN A 19 -4.04 11.92 -3.21
CA GLN A 19 -3.75 10.54 -3.60
C GLN A 19 -3.36 9.70 -2.38
N PHE A 20 -2.57 10.24 -1.46
CA PHE A 20 -2.19 9.56 -0.23
C PHE A 20 -3.43 9.24 0.61
N ASP A 21 -4.22 10.26 0.97
CA ASP A 21 -5.42 10.11 1.79
C ASP A 21 -6.42 9.13 1.15
N TYR A 22 -6.57 9.21 -0.17
CA TYR A 22 -7.40 8.28 -0.94
C TYR A 22 -6.90 6.84 -0.83
N LEU A 23 -5.62 6.59 -1.12
CA LEU A 23 -5.06 5.24 -1.10
C LEU A 23 -5.07 4.62 0.29
N VAL A 24 -4.62 5.35 1.32
CA VAL A 24 -4.57 4.81 2.69
C VAL A 24 -5.95 4.50 3.24
N GLY A 25 -6.95 5.33 2.93
CA GLY A 25 -8.34 5.05 3.30
C GLY A 25 -8.84 3.74 2.67
N ARG A 26 -8.68 3.61 1.35
CA ARG A 26 -9.18 2.42 0.63
C ARG A 26 -8.43 1.14 0.96
N ILE A 27 -7.11 1.20 1.13
CA ILE A 27 -6.30 0.02 1.49
C ILE A 27 -6.62 -0.40 2.92
N GLY A 28 -6.74 0.55 3.85
CA GLY A 28 -7.02 0.31 5.26
C GLY A 28 -8.32 -0.44 5.54
N ASP A 29 -9.32 -0.33 4.64
CA ASP A 29 -10.62 -1.00 4.73
C ASP A 29 -10.60 -2.47 4.26
N GLN A 30 -9.51 -2.92 3.64
CA GLN A 30 -9.43 -4.26 3.02
C GLN A 30 -8.70 -5.32 3.85
N PHE A 31 -8.19 -4.95 5.03
CA PHE A 31 -7.57 -5.89 5.94
C PHE A 31 -8.62 -6.65 6.75
N GLY A 32 -8.52 -7.97 6.78
CA GLY A 32 -9.30 -8.81 7.68
C GLY A 32 -8.71 -8.82 9.09
N SER A 33 -9.45 -9.36 10.06
CA SER A 33 -9.02 -9.43 11.46
C SER A 33 -7.72 -10.23 11.68
N SER A 34 -7.45 -11.23 10.82
CA SER A 34 -6.21 -12.02 10.86
C SER A 34 -4.97 -11.25 10.37
N ASP A 35 -5.20 -10.17 9.62
CA ASP A 35 -4.17 -9.46 8.86
C ASP A 35 -3.91 -8.06 9.45
N ILE A 36 -4.56 -7.74 10.57
CA ILE A 36 -4.49 -6.42 11.20
C ILE A 36 -3.06 -6.04 11.60
N TRP A 37 -2.26 -7.02 12.00
CA TRP A 37 -0.85 -6.80 12.32
C TRP A 37 -0.06 -6.21 11.14
N VAL A 38 -0.41 -6.56 9.89
CA VAL A 38 0.21 -5.97 8.69
C VAL A 38 -0.20 -4.52 8.53
N LYS A 39 -1.48 -4.20 8.78
CA LYS A 39 -1.98 -2.83 8.72
C LYS A 39 -1.28 -1.97 9.75
N ASP A 40 -1.28 -2.39 11.01
CA ASP A 40 -0.70 -1.64 12.13
C ASP A 40 0.78 -1.36 11.87
N GLU A 41 1.54 -2.36 11.41
CA GLU A 41 2.96 -2.21 11.09
C GLU A 41 3.20 -1.24 9.92
N VAL A 42 2.38 -1.32 8.86
CA VAL A 42 2.55 -0.47 7.68
C VAL A 42 2.12 0.98 7.93
N TYR A 43 1.08 1.17 8.75
CA TYR A 43 0.46 2.47 9.03
C TYR A 43 1.13 3.18 10.22
N LEU A 44 1.98 2.48 10.98
CA LEU A 44 2.71 3.01 12.13
C LEU A 44 3.33 4.40 11.91
N PRO A 45 4.03 4.70 10.78
CA PRO A 45 4.64 6.02 10.59
C PRO A 45 3.60 7.14 10.48
N MET A 46 2.41 6.84 9.97
CA MET A 46 1.31 7.78 9.83
C MET A 46 0.55 7.94 11.15
N GLU A 47 0.20 6.83 11.80
CA GLU A 47 -0.65 6.83 13.00
C GLU A 47 0.10 7.27 14.26
N GLU A 48 1.32 6.80 14.48
CA GLU A 48 2.13 7.20 15.64
C GLU A 48 3.10 8.34 15.32
N GLY A 49 3.65 8.34 14.09
CA GLY A 49 4.66 9.31 13.68
C GLY A 49 4.11 10.62 13.11
N GLY A 50 2.80 10.69 12.82
CA GLY A 50 2.18 11.85 12.15
C GLY A 50 2.75 12.14 10.75
N MET A 51 3.39 11.15 10.14
CA MET A 51 4.06 11.31 8.84
C MET A 51 3.09 11.11 7.69
N SER A 52 3.31 11.81 6.57
CA SER A 52 2.54 11.60 5.32
C SER A 52 3.10 10.43 4.51
N PHE A 53 3.43 9.31 5.16
CA PHE A 53 3.79 8.07 4.47
C PHE A 53 3.40 6.83 5.26
N ILE A 54 3.18 5.74 4.54
CA ILE A 54 3.11 4.37 5.08
C ILE A 54 4.31 3.57 4.54
N SER A 55 4.74 2.54 5.25
CA SER A 55 5.95 1.79 4.90
C SER A 55 5.76 0.28 4.99
N THR A 56 6.07 -0.45 3.92
CA THR A 56 6.12 -1.92 3.95
C THR A 56 7.54 -2.44 4.17
N GLU A 57 8.52 -1.59 4.50
CA GLU A 57 9.93 -1.97 4.54
C GLU A 57 10.28 -3.03 5.59
N SER A 58 9.56 -3.04 6.71
CA SER A 58 9.77 -3.97 7.82
C SER A 58 9.08 -5.32 7.60
N LEU A 59 8.14 -5.40 6.64
CA LEU A 59 7.42 -6.63 6.35
C LEU A 59 8.32 -7.70 5.71
N ASN A 60 8.10 -8.93 6.13
CA ASN A 60 8.59 -10.12 5.45
C ASN A 60 7.76 -10.44 4.18
N SER A 61 8.16 -11.46 3.42
CA SER A 61 7.46 -11.90 2.19
C SER A 61 5.98 -12.19 2.39
N ASN A 62 5.60 -12.80 3.51
CA ASN A 62 4.20 -13.11 3.81
C ASN A 62 3.39 -11.84 4.09
N GLY A 63 3.91 -10.95 4.94
CA GLY A 63 3.28 -9.65 5.23
C GLY A 63 3.13 -8.80 3.97
N LEU A 64 4.15 -8.77 3.11
CA LEU A 64 4.10 -8.04 1.85
C LEU A 64 3.07 -8.63 0.87
N SER A 65 2.96 -9.97 0.81
CA SER A 65 1.94 -10.64 0.00
C SER A 65 0.52 -10.32 0.47
N ILE A 66 0.31 -10.31 1.79
CA ILE A 66 -0.96 -9.88 2.41
C ILE A 66 -1.26 -8.42 2.05
N PHE A 67 -0.27 -7.53 2.17
CA PHE A 67 -0.43 -6.12 1.82
C PHE A 67 -0.77 -5.93 0.33
N LEU A 68 -0.06 -6.59 -0.58
CA LEU A 68 -0.37 -6.56 -2.02
C LEU A 68 -1.79 -7.10 -2.31
N THR A 69 -2.22 -8.12 -1.59
CA THR A 69 -3.58 -8.65 -1.70
C THR A 69 -4.62 -7.61 -1.26
N ALA A 70 -4.39 -6.92 -0.13
CA ALA A 70 -5.25 -5.83 0.35
C ALA A 70 -5.30 -4.67 -0.65
N VAL A 71 -4.15 -4.25 -1.20
CA VAL A 71 -4.04 -3.22 -2.26
C VAL A 71 -4.85 -3.61 -3.50
N THR A 72 -4.73 -4.86 -3.94
CA THR A 72 -5.45 -5.34 -5.14
C THR A 72 -6.96 -5.38 -4.90
N ARG A 73 -7.40 -5.82 -3.70
CA ARG A 73 -8.82 -5.78 -3.30
C ARG A 73 -9.34 -4.34 -3.26
N ALA A 74 -8.55 -3.42 -2.72
CA ALA A 74 -8.91 -2.01 -2.61
C ALA A 74 -9.09 -1.39 -4.00
N ARG A 75 -8.14 -1.63 -4.92
CA ARG A 75 -8.27 -1.20 -6.32
C ARG A 75 -9.56 -1.72 -6.94
N THR A 76 -9.84 -3.02 -6.81
CA THR A 76 -11.06 -3.64 -7.37
C THR A 76 -12.33 -3.05 -6.77
N ALA A 77 -12.37 -2.83 -5.45
CA ALA A 77 -13.52 -2.19 -4.80
C ALA A 77 -13.72 -0.75 -5.29
N SER A 78 -12.61 -0.02 -5.48
CA SER A 78 -12.65 1.36 -5.94
C SER A 78 -12.99 1.53 -7.42
N GLN A 79 -12.94 0.47 -8.25
CA GLN A 79 -13.36 0.55 -9.65
C GLN A 79 -14.82 0.97 -9.84
N ALA A 80 -15.66 0.77 -8.82
CA ALA A 80 -17.06 1.21 -8.83
C ALA A 80 -17.24 2.70 -8.49
N GLU A 81 -16.18 3.40 -8.08
CA GLU A 81 -16.23 4.82 -7.72
C GLU A 81 -16.06 5.71 -8.96
N ASP A 82 -16.87 6.77 -9.09
CA ASP A 82 -16.76 7.73 -10.19
C ASP A 82 -15.38 8.40 -10.26
N SER A 83 -14.68 8.50 -9.12
CA SER A 83 -13.35 9.08 -9.02
C SER A 83 -12.23 8.13 -9.47
N PHE A 84 -12.51 6.85 -9.70
CA PHE A 84 -11.49 5.84 -10.01
C PHE A 84 -10.56 6.23 -11.18
N PRO A 85 -11.05 6.76 -12.32
CA PRO A 85 -10.17 7.12 -13.44
C PRO A 85 -9.12 8.18 -13.09
N LEU A 86 -9.34 8.99 -12.04
CA LEU A 86 -8.38 9.98 -11.56
C LEU A 86 -7.23 9.37 -10.75
N TYR A 87 -7.45 8.19 -10.17
CA TYR A 87 -6.51 7.48 -9.30
C TYR A 87 -5.98 6.17 -9.90
N GLU A 88 -6.50 5.72 -11.03
CA GLU A 88 -6.11 4.46 -11.68
C GLU A 88 -4.59 4.35 -11.90
N ASN A 89 -3.97 5.41 -12.43
CA ASN A 89 -2.53 5.41 -12.69
C ASN A 89 -1.68 5.27 -11.42
N VAL A 90 -2.13 5.79 -10.26
CA VAL A 90 -1.39 5.64 -9.00
C VAL A 90 -1.58 4.25 -8.40
N TRP A 91 -2.76 3.65 -8.58
CA TRP A 91 -2.99 2.24 -8.24
C TRP A 91 -2.08 1.30 -9.02
N ASP A 92 -1.97 1.50 -10.33
CA ASP A 92 -1.17 0.65 -11.20
C ASP A 92 0.32 0.76 -10.87
N GLN A 93 0.83 1.98 -10.63
CA GLN A 93 2.21 2.19 -10.17
C GLN A 93 2.49 1.50 -8.82
N LEU A 94 1.55 1.58 -7.87
CA LEU A 94 1.71 0.95 -6.57
C LEU A 94 1.77 -0.58 -6.71
N ILE A 95 0.84 -1.17 -7.46
CA ILE A 95 0.78 -2.62 -7.67
C ILE A 95 2.02 -3.10 -8.43
N GLU A 96 2.45 -2.38 -9.46
CA GLU A 96 3.64 -2.72 -10.24
C GLU A 96 4.89 -2.75 -9.34
N LYS A 97 5.12 -1.68 -8.55
CA LYS A 97 6.28 -1.61 -7.65
C LYS A 97 6.24 -2.67 -6.55
N LEU A 98 5.06 -2.99 -6.01
CA LEU A 98 4.91 -4.09 -5.05
C LEU A 98 5.26 -5.44 -5.69
N ARG A 99 4.79 -5.71 -6.92
CA ARG A 99 5.09 -6.96 -7.64
C ARG A 99 6.56 -7.12 -8.01
N GLN A 100 7.26 -6.00 -8.25
CA GLN A 100 8.69 -5.99 -8.53
C GLN A 100 9.55 -6.14 -7.27
N ASP A 101 8.95 -6.14 -6.08
CA ASP A 101 9.70 -6.31 -4.84
C ASP A 101 10.27 -7.74 -4.74
N THR A 102 11.58 -7.82 -4.47
CA THR A 102 12.32 -9.08 -4.43
C THR A 102 11.83 -10.03 -3.34
N ARG A 103 11.19 -9.51 -2.29
CA ARG A 103 10.60 -10.34 -1.21
C ARG A 103 9.46 -11.21 -1.72
N LEU A 104 8.75 -10.82 -2.79
CA LEU A 104 7.71 -11.65 -3.40
C LEU A 104 8.27 -12.73 -4.34
N GLY A 105 9.40 -12.43 -5.00
CA GLY A 105 10.07 -13.37 -5.91
C GLY A 105 10.82 -14.51 -5.20
N ASN A 106 11.24 -14.30 -3.95
CA ASN A 106 12.00 -15.29 -3.16
C ASN A 106 11.13 -16.24 -2.33
N ALA A 107 9.81 -16.30 -2.55
CA ALA A 107 8.91 -17.22 -1.84
C ALA A 107 9.04 -18.70 -2.30
N GLY A 108 10.05 -19.04 -3.09
CA GLY A 108 10.33 -20.41 -3.51
C GLY A 108 11.77 -20.59 -3.97
N ASN A 109 12.63 -21.00 -3.04
CA ASN A 109 13.78 -21.88 -3.30
C ASN A 109 14.14 -22.62 -2.01
#